data_AF-A0AAW6K5C6-F1
#
_entry.id   AF-A0AAW6K5C6-F1
#
_cell.length_a   1.000
_cell.length_b   1.000
_cell.length_c   1.000
_cell.angle_alpha   90.00
_cell.angle_beta   90.00
_cell.angle_gamma   90.00
#
_symmetry.space_group_name_H-M   'P 1'
#
loop_
_entity.id
_entity.type
_entity.pdbx_description
1 polymer ?
#
loop_
_entity_poly.entity_id
_entity_poly.type
_entity_poly.pdbx_seq_one_letter_code
_entity_poly.pdbx_strand_id
1 'polypeptide(L)'
;MLFTPKELLLCLFPVFSKYQWYLTAYVLLFFCIPILKILLNSLSKKQIEVFLTIILLFTTIVPIGLRTDTFDMNYGYSAWWMGILFLVGGYVSKYKPFKQIKKGQWLLLYFGLTTITWGIGYIVELCTLELMGNAIYGDWLYNYSSVTVFLAAFSLFMFFEQLEIKSKASNRLLRTISGATFGVYLIHTTKGLWNFSDNILENHITGLPHYVLTLFSLTICVFSISVVIEVLREYLFKKLRVNCLISRITNSSVIQRINNLFNFR
;
A
#
# COMPACT_ATOMS: atom_id res chain seq x y z
N MET A 1 -16.76 -8.58 22.48
CA MET A 1 -15.40 -9.15 22.69
C MET A 1 -14.49 -8.64 21.60
N LEU A 2 -13.30 -8.13 21.93
CA LEU A 2 -12.36 -7.57 20.94
C LEU A 2 -11.72 -8.65 20.04
N PHE A 3 -11.64 -9.91 20.49
CA PHE A 3 -11.12 -11.04 19.72
C PHE A 3 -11.85 -12.33 20.08
N THR A 4 -12.10 -13.19 19.10
CA THR A 4 -12.55 -14.58 19.31
C THR A 4 -11.35 -15.54 19.47
N PRO A 5 -11.51 -16.70 20.13
CA PRO A 5 -10.43 -17.70 20.24
C PRO A 5 -9.88 -18.15 18.88
N LYS A 6 -10.74 -18.27 17.86
CA LYS A 6 -10.34 -18.58 16.49
C LYS A 6 -9.45 -17.49 15.91
N GLU A 7 -9.77 -16.22 16.14
CA GLU A 7 -8.94 -15.10 15.67
C GLU A 7 -7.59 -15.04 16.37
N LEU A 8 -7.53 -15.36 17.67
CA LEU A 8 -6.26 -15.46 18.38
C LEU A 8 -5.34 -16.52 17.76
N LEU A 9 -5.89 -17.67 17.32
CA LEU A 9 -5.11 -18.70 16.62
C LEU A 9 -4.64 -18.23 15.23
N LEU A 10 -5.49 -17.54 14.46
CA LEU A 10 -5.10 -16.99 13.15
C LEU A 10 -4.02 -15.91 13.28
N CYS A 11 -4.02 -15.15 14.37
CA CYS A 11 -2.98 -14.16 14.71
C CYS A 11 -1.61 -14.80 14.98
N LEU A 12 -1.53 -16.09 15.32
CA LEU A 12 -0.24 -16.79 15.49
C LEU A 12 0.44 -17.09 14.14
N PHE A 13 -0.36 -17.23 13.08
CA PHE A 13 0.11 -17.50 11.72
C PHE A 13 -0.53 -16.53 10.72
N PRO A 14 -0.31 -15.21 10.87
CA PRO A 14 -1.09 -14.19 10.15
C PRO A 14 -0.80 -14.20 8.64
N VAL A 15 0.40 -14.66 8.25
CA VAL A 15 0.83 -14.84 6.86
C VAL A 15 0.05 -15.98 6.18
N PHE A 16 -0.05 -17.14 6.82
CA PHE A 16 -0.71 -18.31 6.22
C PHE A 16 -2.23 -18.22 6.30
N SER A 17 -2.74 -17.51 7.32
CA SER A 17 -4.16 -17.34 7.59
C SER A 17 -4.83 -16.28 6.70
N LYS A 18 -4.07 -15.55 5.88
CA LYS A 18 -4.51 -14.34 5.16
C LYS A 18 -5.22 -13.33 6.07
N TYR A 19 -4.91 -13.34 7.37
CA TYR A 19 -5.57 -12.49 8.36
C TYR A 19 -5.35 -11.00 8.02
N GLN A 20 -4.17 -10.69 7.48
CA GLN A 20 -3.83 -9.42 6.87
C GLN A 20 -3.34 -9.67 5.45
N TRP A 21 -4.13 -9.25 4.46
CA TRP A 21 -3.85 -9.49 3.05
C TRP A 21 -2.50 -8.88 2.64
N TYR A 22 -2.19 -7.67 3.11
CA TYR A 22 -0.96 -6.95 2.73
C TYR A 22 0.27 -7.62 3.33
N LEU A 23 0.21 -8.04 4.60
CA LEU A 23 1.32 -8.76 5.25
C LEU A 23 1.64 -10.05 4.47
N THR A 24 0.60 -10.80 4.10
CA THR A 24 0.74 -12.05 3.33
C THR A 24 1.37 -11.78 1.97
N ALA A 25 0.85 -10.80 1.24
CA ALA A 25 1.34 -10.42 -0.08
C ALA A 25 2.78 -9.86 -0.02
N TYR A 26 3.09 -9.06 0.99
CA TYR A 26 4.41 -8.48 1.23
C TYR A 26 5.46 -9.53 1.54
N VAL A 27 5.14 -10.54 2.36
CA VAL A 27 6.07 -11.66 2.65
C VAL A 27 6.41 -12.43 1.37
N LEU A 28 5.41 -12.72 0.53
CA LEU A 28 5.66 -13.36 -0.77
C LEU A 28 6.52 -12.47 -1.67
N LEU A 29 6.20 -11.17 -1.76
CA LEU A 29 7.00 -10.20 -2.51
C LEU A 29 8.44 -10.17 -2.00
N PHE A 30 8.67 -10.19 -0.68
CA PHE A 30 10.00 -10.14 -0.09
C PHE A 30 10.91 -11.26 -0.63
N PHE A 31 10.39 -12.48 -0.78
CA PHE A 31 11.12 -13.58 -1.42
C PHE A 31 11.35 -13.37 -2.91
N CYS A 32 10.45 -12.67 -3.60
CA CYS A 32 10.57 -12.34 -5.02
C CYS A 32 11.49 -11.14 -5.31
N ILE A 33 11.75 -10.26 -4.35
CA ILE A 33 12.56 -9.03 -4.53
C ILE A 33 13.91 -9.30 -5.24
N PRO A 34 14.71 -10.32 -4.86
CA PRO A 34 15.97 -10.60 -5.54
C PRO A 34 15.79 -10.86 -7.04
N ILE A 35 14.80 -11.66 -7.40
CA ILE A 35 14.48 -12.00 -8.79
C ILE A 35 14.00 -10.76 -9.55
N LEU A 36 13.12 -9.96 -8.94
CA LEU A 36 12.64 -8.70 -9.53
C LEU A 36 13.77 -7.70 -9.76
N LYS A 37 14.76 -7.64 -8.85
CA LYS A 37 15.96 -6.81 -9.03
C LYS A 37 16.83 -7.31 -10.18
N ILE A 38 17.01 -8.62 -10.32
CA ILE A 38 17.74 -9.21 -11.45
C ILE A 38 17.05 -8.82 -12.76
N LEU A 39 15.72 -8.99 -12.86
CA LEU A 39 14.94 -8.59 -14.03
C LEU A 39 15.13 -7.10 -14.36
N LEU A 40 15.01 -6.22 -13.36
CA LEU A 40 15.20 -4.77 -13.53
C LEU A 40 16.61 -4.42 -14.01
N ASN A 41 17.62 -5.22 -13.62
CA ASN A 41 19.02 -4.97 -13.93
C ASN A 41 19.48 -5.57 -15.26
N SER A 42 18.92 -6.69 -15.66
CA SER A 42 19.26 -7.38 -16.91
C SER A 42 18.58 -6.75 -18.14
N LEU A 43 17.38 -6.19 -17.97
CA LEU A 43 16.66 -5.57 -19.07
C LEU A 43 17.24 -4.19 -19.44
N SER A 44 17.35 -3.94 -20.74
CA SER A 44 17.60 -2.59 -21.25
C SER A 44 16.43 -1.66 -20.93
N LYS A 45 16.68 -0.34 -20.94
CA LYS A 45 15.66 0.68 -20.66
C LYS A 45 14.39 0.49 -21.52
N LYS A 46 14.57 0.28 -22.82
CA LYS A 46 13.45 0.09 -23.75
C LYS A 46 12.67 -1.19 -23.46
N GLN A 47 13.35 -2.28 -23.11
CA GLN A 47 12.69 -3.55 -22.78
C GLN A 47 11.83 -3.43 -21.52
N ILE A 48 12.34 -2.81 -20.45
CA ILE A 48 11.55 -2.62 -19.23
C ILE A 48 10.39 -1.64 -19.45
N GLU A 49 10.56 -0.60 -20.26
CA GLU A 49 9.47 0.33 -20.62
C GLU A 49 8.34 -0.38 -21.37
N VAL A 50 8.68 -1.19 -22.38
CA VAL A 50 7.71 -2.00 -23.12
C VAL A 50 7.02 -3.00 -22.19
N PHE A 51 7.79 -3.71 -21.37
CA PHE A 51 7.25 -4.66 -20.39
C PHE A 51 6.27 -4.00 -19.42
N LEU A 52 6.67 -2.87 -18.80
CA LEU A 52 5.83 -2.11 -17.87
C LEU A 52 4.58 -1.55 -18.55
N THR A 53 4.70 -1.07 -19.78
CA THR A 53 3.55 -0.57 -20.54
C THR A 53 2.54 -1.67 -20.80
N ILE A 54 3.00 -2.84 -21.27
CA ILE A 54 2.13 -3.99 -21.54
C ILE A 54 1.48 -4.46 -20.25
N ILE A 55 2.26 -4.71 -19.19
CA ILE A 55 1.69 -5.26 -17.96
C ILE A 55 0.72 -4.27 -17.30
N LEU A 56 1.01 -2.96 -17.29
CA LEU A 56 0.08 -1.97 -16.75
C LEU A 56 -1.19 -1.84 -17.60
N LEU A 57 -1.09 -1.89 -18.92
CA LEU A 57 -2.27 -1.90 -19.81
C LEU A 57 -3.21 -3.06 -19.47
N PHE A 58 -2.68 -4.28 -19.38
CA PHE A 58 -3.46 -5.48 -19.07
C PHE A 58 -3.97 -5.54 -17.64
N THR A 59 -3.25 -4.95 -16.69
CA THR A 59 -3.63 -5.02 -15.27
C THR A 59 -4.48 -3.87 -14.79
N THR A 60 -4.50 -2.75 -15.53
CA THR A 60 -5.23 -1.54 -15.11
C THR A 60 -6.36 -1.11 -16.03
N ILE A 61 -6.20 -1.24 -17.35
CA ILE A 61 -7.19 -0.74 -18.32
C ILE A 61 -8.15 -1.87 -18.74
N VAL A 62 -7.62 -3.07 -19.02
CA VAL A 62 -8.41 -4.22 -19.46
C VAL A 62 -9.48 -4.63 -18.43
N PRO A 63 -9.20 -4.70 -17.11
CA PRO A 63 -10.22 -5.09 -16.13
C PRO A 63 -11.39 -4.11 -16.03
N ILE A 64 -11.15 -2.81 -16.29
CA ILE A 64 -12.21 -1.80 -16.33
C ILE A 64 -13.11 -2.04 -17.54
N GLY A 65 -12.51 -2.24 -18.73
CA GLY A 65 -13.28 -2.45 -19.96
C GLY A 65 -14.08 -3.76 -19.98
N LEU A 66 -13.49 -4.84 -19.44
CA LEU A 66 -14.13 -6.16 -19.37
C LEU A 66 -14.99 -6.35 -18.13
N ARG A 67 -14.92 -5.43 -17.15
CA ARG A 67 -15.60 -5.52 -15.84
C ARG A 67 -15.41 -6.88 -15.17
N THR A 68 -14.17 -7.35 -15.22
CA THR A 68 -13.76 -8.62 -14.61
C THR A 68 -12.32 -8.50 -14.17
N ASP A 69 -12.00 -9.10 -13.02
CA ASP A 69 -10.61 -9.26 -12.60
C ASP A 69 -9.96 -10.36 -13.44
N THR A 70 -9.58 -9.99 -14.67
CA THR A 70 -9.18 -10.94 -15.72
C THR A 70 -7.97 -11.80 -15.32
N PHE A 71 -7.16 -11.32 -14.37
CA PHE A 71 -5.94 -11.98 -13.92
C PHE A 71 -5.98 -12.34 -12.41
N ASP A 72 -7.17 -12.35 -11.80
CA ASP A 72 -7.37 -12.68 -10.38
C ASP A 72 -6.42 -11.93 -9.43
N MET A 73 -6.18 -10.64 -9.71
CA MET A 73 -5.31 -9.79 -8.90
C MET A 73 -5.96 -9.30 -7.61
N ASN A 74 -7.18 -9.76 -7.34
CA ASN A 74 -8.05 -9.34 -6.26
C ASN A 74 -8.16 -7.82 -6.21
N TYR A 75 -8.43 -7.18 -7.36
CA TYR A 75 -8.57 -5.71 -7.47
C TYR A 75 -7.35 -4.90 -6.98
N GLY A 76 -6.16 -5.51 -6.99
CA GLY A 76 -4.90 -4.93 -6.50
C GLY A 76 -4.46 -5.42 -5.12
N TYR A 77 -5.26 -6.26 -4.46
CA TYR A 77 -4.94 -6.88 -3.16
C TYR A 77 -4.13 -8.18 -3.30
N SER A 78 -3.03 -8.15 -4.08
CA SER A 78 -2.22 -9.33 -4.38
C SER A 78 -0.72 -9.05 -4.40
N ALA A 79 0.07 -10.09 -4.12
CA ALA A 79 1.54 -10.03 -4.24
C ALA A 79 1.97 -9.73 -5.68
N TRP A 80 1.20 -10.19 -6.67
CA TRP A 80 1.41 -9.92 -8.08
C TRP A 80 1.36 -8.41 -8.37
N TRP A 81 0.29 -7.73 -7.92
CA TRP A 81 0.17 -6.29 -8.05
C TRP A 81 1.31 -5.55 -7.34
N MET A 82 1.69 -5.97 -6.12
CA MET A 82 2.82 -5.38 -5.42
C MET A 82 4.15 -5.57 -6.17
N GLY A 83 4.34 -6.68 -6.87
CA GLY A 83 5.49 -6.93 -7.74
C GLY A 83 5.56 -5.97 -8.92
N ILE A 84 4.41 -5.68 -9.55
CA ILE A 84 4.32 -4.66 -10.62
C ILE A 84 4.69 -3.29 -10.08
N LEU A 85 4.12 -2.88 -8.94
CA LEU A 85 4.44 -1.61 -8.30
C LEU A 85 5.93 -1.51 -7.92
N PHE A 86 6.54 -2.62 -7.47
CA PHE A 86 7.97 -2.69 -7.21
C PHE A 86 8.79 -2.41 -8.47
N LEU A 87 8.44 -3.01 -9.61
CA LEU A 87 9.13 -2.78 -10.88
C LEU A 87 8.95 -1.35 -11.38
N VAL A 88 7.76 -0.76 -11.22
CA VAL A 88 7.50 0.66 -11.54
C VAL A 88 8.40 1.57 -10.70
N GLY A 89 8.42 1.40 -9.38
CA GLY A 89 9.26 2.18 -8.48
C GLY A 89 10.76 1.98 -8.76
N GLY A 90 11.18 0.74 -9.04
CA GLY A 90 12.55 0.41 -9.44
C GLY A 90 12.98 1.08 -10.75
N TYR A 91 12.10 1.08 -11.75
CA TYR A 91 12.32 1.75 -13.04
C TYR A 91 12.49 3.27 -12.86
N VAL A 92 11.60 3.90 -12.08
CA VAL A 92 11.70 5.35 -11.76
C VAL A 92 13.00 5.67 -11.04
N SER A 93 13.36 4.88 -10.03
CA SER A 93 14.59 5.07 -9.26
C SER A 93 15.84 4.97 -10.15
N LYS A 94 15.87 3.96 -11.03
CA LYS A 94 17.02 3.65 -11.90
C LYS A 94 17.20 4.66 -13.03
N TYR A 95 16.15 4.98 -13.77
CA TYR A 95 16.26 5.78 -15.00
C TYR A 95 15.86 7.25 -14.82
N LYS A 96 15.14 7.58 -13.74
CA LYS A 96 14.65 8.94 -13.44
C LYS A 96 14.03 9.64 -14.67
N PRO A 97 13.10 9.00 -15.39
CA PRO A 97 12.61 9.49 -16.67
C PRO A 97 11.82 10.80 -16.55
N PHE A 98 11.26 11.09 -15.38
CA PHE A 98 10.36 12.22 -15.16
C PHE A 98 11.00 13.44 -14.46
N LYS A 99 12.33 13.60 -14.55
CA LYS A 99 13.06 14.72 -13.93
C LYS A 99 12.56 16.12 -14.32
N GLN A 100 11.92 16.25 -15.48
CA GLN A 100 11.44 17.53 -15.99
C GLN A 100 10.12 17.97 -15.36
N ILE A 101 9.37 17.04 -14.75
CA ILE A 101 8.06 17.32 -14.14
C ILE A 101 8.28 17.84 -12.71
N LYS A 102 7.73 19.02 -12.43
CA LYS A 102 7.83 19.69 -11.13
C LYS A 102 6.83 19.11 -10.14
N LYS A 103 7.18 19.08 -8.85
CA LYS A 103 6.29 18.63 -7.74
C LYS A 103 4.86 19.18 -7.80
N GLY A 104 4.68 20.46 -8.14
CA GLY A 104 3.34 21.06 -8.24
C GLY A 104 2.47 20.44 -9.35
N GLN A 105 3.09 20.00 -10.45
CA GLN A 105 2.39 19.32 -11.54
C GLN A 105 1.96 17.91 -11.12
N TRP A 106 2.78 17.20 -10.36
CA TRP A 106 2.40 15.92 -9.77
C TRP A 106 1.20 16.04 -8.81
N LEU A 107 1.19 17.08 -8.00
CA LEU A 107 0.07 17.34 -7.10
C LEU A 107 -1.21 17.70 -7.87
N LEU A 108 -1.09 18.50 -8.93
CA LEU A 108 -2.19 18.80 -9.85
C LEU A 108 -2.73 17.53 -10.53
N LEU A 109 -1.84 16.65 -11.01
CA LEU A 109 -2.22 15.37 -11.60
C LEU A 109 -2.94 14.47 -10.58
N TYR A 110 -2.46 14.39 -9.34
CA TYR A 110 -3.11 13.63 -8.28
C TYR A 110 -4.55 14.10 -8.04
N PHE A 111 -4.76 15.40 -7.82
CA PHE A 111 -6.10 15.95 -7.60
C PHE A 111 -6.98 15.83 -8.84
N GLY A 112 -6.43 16.09 -10.04
CA GLY A 112 -7.15 15.94 -11.30
C GLY A 112 -7.64 14.51 -11.51
N LEU A 113 -6.76 13.52 -11.38
CA LEU A 113 -7.10 12.11 -11.54
C LEU A 113 -8.09 11.63 -10.46
N THR A 114 -7.94 12.09 -9.22
CA THR A 114 -8.89 11.77 -8.14
C THR A 114 -10.28 12.32 -8.46
N THR A 115 -10.38 13.58 -8.88
CA THR A 115 -11.65 14.19 -9.31
C THR A 115 -12.26 13.47 -10.50
N ILE A 116 -11.44 13.05 -11.47
CA ILE A 116 -11.90 12.26 -12.63
C ILE A 116 -12.47 10.91 -12.17
N THR A 117 -11.75 10.18 -11.31
CA THR A 117 -12.22 8.88 -10.79
C THR A 117 -13.57 9.02 -10.08
N TRP A 118 -13.68 9.96 -9.14
CA TRP A 118 -14.92 10.17 -8.39
C TRP A 118 -16.04 10.70 -9.28
N GLY A 119 -15.74 11.67 -10.15
CA GLY A 119 -16.72 12.27 -11.05
C GLY A 119 -17.31 11.27 -12.04
N ILE A 120 -16.46 10.46 -12.69
CA ILE A 120 -16.94 9.42 -13.61
C ILE A 120 -17.72 8.35 -12.85
N GLY A 121 -17.22 7.88 -11.69
CA GLY A 121 -17.92 6.88 -10.88
C GLY A 121 -19.32 7.35 -10.46
N TYR A 122 -19.42 8.61 -10.01
CA TYR A 122 -20.71 9.23 -9.66
C TYR A 122 -21.66 9.35 -10.86
N ILE A 123 -21.15 9.77 -12.03
CA ILE A 123 -21.95 9.82 -13.26
C ILE A 123 -22.46 8.43 -13.66
N VAL A 124 -21.60 7.40 -13.58
CA VAL A 124 -21.99 6.02 -13.87
C VAL A 124 -23.09 5.53 -12.92
N GLU A 125 -22.96 5.83 -11.62
CA GLU A 125 -23.99 5.51 -10.63
C GLU A 125 -25.31 6.23 -10.89
N LEU A 126 -25.28 7.51 -11.26
CA LEU A 126 -26.49 8.26 -11.63
C LEU A 126 -27.17 7.67 -12.87
N CYS A 127 -26.40 7.41 -13.93
CA CYS A 127 -26.96 6.85 -15.16
C CYS A 127 -27.53 5.44 -14.95
N THR A 128 -26.88 4.61 -14.14
CA THR A 128 -27.37 3.26 -13.84
C THR A 128 -28.59 3.29 -12.92
N LEU A 129 -28.65 4.22 -11.97
CA LEU A 129 -29.84 4.45 -11.17
C LEU A 129 -31.03 4.83 -12.04
N GLU A 130 -30.85 5.74 -13.01
CA GLU A 130 -31.90 6.18 -13.92
C GLU A 130 -32.34 5.08 -14.89
N LEU A 131 -31.39 4.35 -15.48
CA LEU A 131 -31.67 3.34 -16.52
C LEU A 131 -32.07 1.96 -15.97
N MET A 132 -31.56 1.59 -14.79
CA MET A 132 -31.66 0.24 -14.23
C MET A 132 -32.34 0.21 -12.86
N GLY A 133 -32.69 1.37 -12.30
CA GLY A 133 -33.31 1.49 -10.98
C GLY A 133 -32.36 1.25 -9.80
N ASN A 134 -31.08 1.02 -10.05
CA ASN A 134 -30.06 0.75 -9.04
C ASN A 134 -28.73 1.41 -9.44
N ALA A 135 -28.09 2.11 -8.49
CA ALA A 135 -26.74 2.66 -8.67
C ALA A 135 -25.71 1.52 -8.59
N ILE A 136 -25.08 1.20 -9.73
CA ILE A 136 -24.11 0.10 -9.85
C ILE A 136 -22.94 0.48 -10.76
N TYR A 137 -21.87 -0.29 -10.70
CA TYR A 137 -20.66 -0.18 -11.52
C TYR A 137 -19.72 1.01 -11.26
N GLY A 138 -20.10 2.00 -10.45
CA GLY A 138 -19.19 3.10 -10.06
C GLY A 138 -17.94 2.61 -9.31
N ASP A 139 -18.12 1.56 -8.52
CA ASP A 139 -17.11 0.89 -7.71
C ASP A 139 -15.90 0.36 -8.50
N TRP A 140 -16.09 -0.04 -9.76
CA TRP A 140 -15.01 -0.55 -10.61
C TRP A 140 -13.89 0.46 -10.86
N LEU A 141 -14.22 1.77 -10.83
CA LEU A 141 -13.24 2.83 -11.00
C LEU A 141 -12.43 3.11 -9.73
N TYR A 142 -12.91 2.66 -8.57
CA TYR A 142 -12.30 2.86 -7.26
C TYR A 142 -11.28 1.78 -6.89
N ASN A 143 -11.18 0.71 -7.68
CA ASN A 143 -10.23 -0.39 -7.47
C ASN A 143 -8.78 0.09 -7.52
N TYR A 144 -7.88 -0.53 -6.74
CA TYR A 144 -6.46 -0.13 -6.67
C TYR A 144 -5.72 -0.33 -7.99
N SER A 145 -6.13 -1.35 -8.75
CA SER A 145 -5.62 -1.61 -10.09
C SER A 145 -6.24 -0.68 -11.14
N SER A 146 -7.24 0.15 -10.84
CA SER A 146 -7.80 1.08 -11.82
C SER A 146 -6.73 2.05 -12.32
N VAL A 147 -6.70 2.32 -13.63
CA VAL A 147 -5.68 3.17 -14.26
C VAL A 147 -5.61 4.57 -13.63
N THR A 148 -6.75 5.18 -13.33
CA THR A 148 -6.80 6.52 -12.73
C THR A 148 -6.33 6.49 -11.27
N VAL A 149 -6.65 5.44 -10.52
CA VAL A 149 -6.21 5.25 -9.13
C VAL A 149 -4.70 4.98 -9.08
N PHE A 150 -4.18 4.12 -9.96
CA PHE A 150 -2.75 3.86 -10.10
C PHE A 150 -1.99 5.14 -10.44
N LEU A 151 -2.44 5.90 -11.45
CA LEU A 151 -1.77 7.14 -11.86
C LEU A 151 -1.87 8.23 -10.79
N ALA A 152 -2.97 8.30 -10.03
CA ALA A 152 -3.10 9.21 -8.89
C ALA A 152 -2.10 8.85 -7.79
N ALA A 153 -2.03 7.57 -7.39
CA ALA A 153 -1.08 7.08 -6.41
C ALA A 153 0.38 7.29 -6.86
N PHE A 154 0.68 7.03 -8.14
CA PHE A 154 1.98 7.29 -8.74
C PHE A 154 2.35 8.77 -8.71
N SER A 155 1.41 9.65 -9.04
CA SER A 155 1.62 11.11 -9.00
C SER A 155 1.90 11.58 -7.58
N LEU A 156 1.14 11.09 -6.60
CA LEU A 156 1.37 11.40 -5.19
C LEU A 156 2.74 10.90 -4.71
N PHE A 157 3.14 9.69 -5.11
CA PHE A 157 4.47 9.15 -4.84
C PHE A 157 5.58 10.04 -5.43
N MET A 158 5.46 10.47 -6.69
CA MET A 158 6.42 11.36 -7.34
C MET A 158 6.47 12.75 -6.70
N PHE A 159 5.35 13.26 -6.18
CA PHE A 159 5.33 14.49 -5.39
C PHE A 159 6.22 14.35 -4.15
N PHE A 160 6.03 13.28 -3.36
CA PHE A 160 6.80 13.03 -2.14
C PHE A 160 8.27 12.72 -2.42
N GLU A 161 8.60 12.04 -3.53
CA GLU A 161 9.99 11.76 -3.94
C GLU A 161 10.81 13.04 -4.14
N GLN A 162 10.16 14.11 -4.62
CA GLN A 162 10.79 15.41 -4.84
C GLN A 162 10.78 16.33 -3.60
N LEU A 163 10.23 15.89 -2.46
CA LEU A 163 10.21 16.71 -1.25
C LEU A 163 11.55 16.65 -0.51
N GLU A 164 12.19 17.81 -0.38
CA GLU A 164 13.39 17.97 0.43
C GLU A 164 13.06 18.54 1.81
N ILE A 165 13.42 17.79 2.85
CA ILE A 165 13.17 18.17 4.24
C ILE A 165 14.48 18.66 4.86
N LYS A 166 14.57 19.98 5.09
CA LYS A 166 15.80 20.62 5.58
C LYS A 166 15.95 20.55 7.11
N SER A 167 14.84 20.55 7.84
CA SER A 167 14.85 20.55 9.31
C SER A 167 15.35 19.21 9.86
N LYS A 168 16.40 19.25 10.70
CA LYS A 168 16.92 18.07 11.41
C LYS A 168 15.86 17.43 12.30
N ALA A 169 15.05 18.25 12.98
CA ALA A 169 13.99 17.77 13.87
C ALA A 169 12.91 17.01 13.07
N SER A 170 12.43 17.60 11.97
CA SER A 170 11.45 16.96 11.09
C SER A 170 11.99 15.68 10.47
N ASN A 171 13.25 15.67 10.02
CA ASN A 171 13.90 14.45 9.52
C ASN A 171 13.98 13.34 10.57
N ARG A 172 14.32 13.67 11.82
CA ARG A 172 14.35 12.69 12.91
C ARG A 172 12.97 12.12 13.20
N LEU A 173 11.96 12.98 13.26
CA LEU A 173 10.57 12.57 13.47
C LEU A 173 10.11 11.64 12.35
N LEU A 174 10.31 12.02 11.08
CA LEU A 174 9.87 11.23 9.94
C LEU A 174 10.57 9.89 9.82
N ARG A 175 11.85 9.78 10.18
CA ARG A 175 12.54 8.48 10.27
C ARG A 175 11.93 7.59 11.33
N THR A 176 11.54 8.17 12.46
CA THR A 176 10.88 7.42 13.56
C THR A 176 9.50 6.94 13.12
N ILE A 177 8.69 7.82 12.54
CA ILE A 177 7.35 7.48 12.04
C ILE A 177 7.46 6.44 10.92
N SER A 178 8.36 6.64 9.95
CA SER A 178 8.59 5.71 8.83
C SER A 178 8.94 4.30 9.31
N GLY A 179 9.79 4.18 10.33
CA GLY A 179 10.10 2.88 10.96
C GLY A 179 8.90 2.24 11.65
N ALA A 180 7.97 3.05 12.17
CA ALA A 180 6.76 2.58 12.85
C ALA A 180 5.59 2.27 11.92
N THR A 181 5.55 2.81 10.69
CA THR A 181 4.39 2.73 9.78
C THR A 181 3.91 1.30 9.52
N PHE A 182 4.84 0.33 9.41
CA PHE A 182 4.45 -1.07 9.24
C PHE A 182 3.76 -1.64 10.48
N GLY A 183 4.26 -1.34 11.68
CA GLY A 183 3.60 -1.71 12.94
C GLY A 183 2.23 -1.04 13.09
N VAL A 184 2.13 0.24 12.69
CA VAL A 184 0.85 0.97 12.64
C VAL A 184 -0.15 0.25 11.75
N TYR A 185 0.25 -0.16 10.55
CA TYR A 185 -0.61 -0.96 9.66
C TYR A 185 -1.11 -2.23 10.35
N LEU A 186 -0.22 -2.97 11.03
CA LEU A 186 -0.58 -4.22 11.70
C LEU A 186 -1.58 -4.01 12.84
N ILE A 187 -1.40 -2.95 13.64
CA ILE A 187 -2.28 -2.62 14.77
C ILE A 187 -3.65 -2.15 14.25
N HIS A 188 -3.64 -1.20 13.30
CA HIS A 188 -4.85 -0.61 12.73
C HIS A 188 -5.73 -1.64 12.03
N THR A 189 -5.12 -2.59 11.30
CA THR A 189 -5.88 -3.61 10.55
C THR A 189 -6.32 -4.80 11.37
N THR A 190 -6.18 -4.76 12.69
CA THR A 190 -6.82 -5.77 13.54
C THR A 190 -8.33 -5.62 13.47
N LYS A 191 -9.06 -6.74 13.36
CA LYS A 191 -10.53 -6.72 13.29
C LYS A 191 -11.18 -5.94 14.42
N GLY A 192 -10.65 -6.04 15.64
CA GLY A 192 -11.17 -5.31 16.80
C GLY A 192 -11.11 -3.79 16.60
N LEU A 193 -9.97 -3.26 16.16
CA LEU A 193 -9.80 -1.82 15.96
C LEU A 193 -10.50 -1.31 14.70
N TRP A 194 -10.54 -2.14 13.65
CA TRP A 194 -11.29 -1.88 12.43
C TRP A 194 -12.79 -1.74 12.74
N ASN A 195 -13.38 -2.75 13.37
CA ASN A 195 -14.81 -2.75 13.72
C ASN A 195 -15.16 -1.61 14.71
N PHE A 196 -14.26 -1.28 15.63
CA PHE A 196 -14.44 -0.13 16.52
C PHE A 196 -14.50 1.19 15.73
N SER A 197 -13.63 1.34 14.74
CA SER A 197 -13.56 2.53 13.90
C SER A 197 -14.81 2.66 13.02
N ASP A 198 -15.23 1.56 12.39
CA ASP A 198 -16.46 1.50 11.59
C ASP A 198 -17.70 1.81 12.44
N ASN A 199 -17.79 1.25 13.65
CA ASN A 199 -18.92 1.50 14.54
C ASN A 199 -19.07 2.98 14.89
N ILE A 200 -17.95 3.69 15.14
CA ILE A 200 -17.95 5.14 15.38
C ILE A 200 -18.45 5.91 14.17
N LEU A 201 -17.99 5.54 12.97
CA LEU A 201 -18.34 6.24 11.74
C LEU A 201 -19.81 6.01 11.33
N GLU A 202 -20.33 4.80 11.49
CA GLU A 202 -21.66 4.41 11.06
C GLU A 202 -22.77 4.80 12.05
N ASN A 203 -22.55 4.61 13.35
CA ASN A 203 -23.64 4.70 14.34
C ASN A 203 -23.75 6.05 15.06
N HIS A 204 -22.72 6.89 14.96
CA HIS A 204 -22.62 8.08 15.82
C HIS A 204 -22.54 9.40 15.05
N ILE A 205 -22.68 9.37 13.72
CA ILE A 205 -22.49 10.57 12.91
C ILE A 205 -23.54 10.69 11.81
N THR A 206 -24.29 11.79 11.87
CA THR A 206 -25.19 12.21 10.79
C THR A 206 -24.68 13.49 10.16
N GLY A 207 -24.47 13.49 8.85
CA GLY A 207 -24.10 14.68 8.06
C GLY A 207 -22.63 14.72 7.63
N LEU A 208 -22.40 15.19 6.40
CA LEU A 208 -21.10 15.16 5.73
C LEU A 208 -19.96 15.89 6.48
N PRO A 209 -20.15 17.11 7.02
CA PRO A 209 -19.05 17.82 7.69
C PRO A 209 -18.58 17.10 8.96
N HIS A 210 -19.52 16.59 9.76
CA HIS A 210 -19.22 15.83 10.97
C HIS A 210 -18.57 14.48 10.65
N TYR A 211 -19.01 13.83 9.58
CA TYR A 211 -18.42 12.59 9.10
C TYR A 211 -16.95 12.79 8.72
N VAL A 212 -16.67 13.80 7.89
CA VAL A 212 -15.31 14.12 7.44
C VAL A 212 -14.41 14.50 8.62
N LEU A 213 -14.88 15.37 9.52
CA LEU A 213 -14.11 15.78 10.71
C LEU A 213 -13.78 14.58 11.62
N THR A 214 -14.75 13.70 11.85
CA THR A 214 -14.54 12.53 12.69
C THR A 214 -13.62 11.53 12.04
N LEU A 215 -13.75 11.29 10.72
CA LEU A 215 -12.85 10.43 9.96
C LEU A 215 -11.40 10.88 10.09
N PHE A 216 -11.12 12.18 9.88
CA PHE A 216 -9.77 12.72 10.05
C PHE A 216 -9.30 12.61 11.50
N SER A 217 -10.16 12.94 12.46
CA SER A 217 -9.82 12.90 13.90
C SER A 217 -9.50 11.48 14.37
N LEU A 218 -10.32 10.50 13.96
CA LEU A 218 -10.14 9.09 14.27
C LEU A 218 -8.87 8.55 13.61
N THR A 219 -8.63 8.89 12.35
CA THR A 219 -7.41 8.49 11.62
C THR A 219 -6.16 9.00 12.33
N ILE A 220 -6.12 10.29 12.70
CA ILE A 220 -5.00 10.90 13.43
C ILE A 220 -4.82 10.23 14.80
N CYS A 221 -5.92 9.97 15.51
CA CYS A 221 -5.90 9.33 16.82
C CYS A 221 -5.33 7.91 16.74
N VAL A 222 -5.91 7.06 15.91
CA VAL A 222 -5.49 5.66 15.74
C VAL A 222 -4.06 5.58 15.24
N PHE A 223 -3.67 6.41 14.27
CA PHE A 223 -2.29 6.47 13.78
C PHE A 223 -1.32 6.85 14.91
N SER A 224 -1.62 7.91 15.66
CA SER A 224 -0.75 8.41 16.73
C SER A 224 -0.59 7.39 17.86
N ILE A 225 -1.69 6.80 18.33
CA ILE A 225 -1.67 5.75 19.36
C ILE A 225 -0.85 4.55 18.88
N SER A 226 -1.05 4.13 17.63
CA SER A 226 -0.33 3.00 17.06
C SER A 226 1.17 3.27 16.91
N VAL A 227 1.57 4.51 16.56
CA VAL A 227 2.98 4.92 16.55
C VAL A 227 3.57 4.84 17.95
N VAL A 228 2.85 5.33 18.97
CA VAL A 228 3.32 5.23 20.36
C VAL A 228 3.51 3.78 20.78
N ILE A 229 2.54 2.90 20.50
CA ILE A 229 2.63 1.47 20.81
C ILE A 229 3.84 0.83 20.12
N GLU A 230 4.05 1.12 18.84
CA GLU A 230 5.15 0.53 18.06
C GLU A 230 6.53 1.01 18.56
N VAL A 231 6.66 2.29 18.91
CA VAL A 231 7.89 2.83 19.52
C VAL A 231 8.15 2.22 20.90
N LEU A 232 7.10 2.05 21.72
CA LEU A 232 7.21 1.38 23.02
C LEU A 232 7.64 -0.09 22.85
N ARG A 233 7.06 -0.81 21.87
CA ARG A 233 7.44 -2.18 21.52
C ARG A 233 8.92 -2.25 21.16
N GLU A 234 9.41 -1.35 20.30
CA GLU A 234 10.81 -1.30 19.89
C GLU A 234 11.74 -1.05 21.10
N TYR A 235 11.38 -0.13 21.99
CA TYR A 235 12.11 0.15 23.22
C TYR A 235 12.17 -1.08 24.15
N LEU A 236 11.04 -1.76 24.36
CA LEU A 236 10.97 -2.98 25.18
C LEU A 236 11.83 -4.10 24.57
N PHE A 237 11.79 -4.30 23.26
CA PHE A 237 12.57 -5.35 22.58
C PHE A 237 14.07 -5.11 22.70
N LYS A 238 14.50 -3.84 22.63
CA LYS A 238 15.88 -3.43 22.90
C LYS A 238 16.28 -3.72 24.34
N LYS A 239 15.44 -3.34 25.31
CA LYS A 239 15.68 -3.55 26.75
C LYS A 239 15.76 -5.05 27.11
N LEU A 240 14.88 -5.86 26.53
CA LEU A 240 14.82 -7.32 26.73
C LEU A 240 15.87 -8.09 25.89
N ARG A 241 16.73 -7.39 25.13
CA ARG A 241 17.77 -7.98 24.26
C ARG A 241 17.22 -9.00 23.24
N VAL A 242 15.96 -8.88 22.86
CA VAL A 242 15.35 -9.72 21.80
C VAL A 242 16.11 -9.55 20.48
N ASN A 243 16.63 -8.33 20.23
CA ASN A 243 17.45 -8.04 19.06
C ASN A 243 18.72 -8.92 18.97
N CYS A 244 19.28 -9.35 20.11
CA CYS A 244 20.42 -10.27 20.13
C CYS A 244 20.02 -11.69 19.70
N LEU A 245 18.78 -12.11 20.00
CA LEU A 245 18.25 -13.38 19.53
C LEU A 245 18.02 -13.35 18.01
N ILE A 246 17.40 -12.27 17.53
CA ILE A 246 17.16 -12.05 16.11
C ILE A 246 18.50 -12.02 15.34
N SER A 247 19.50 -11.29 15.82
CA SER A 247 20.80 -11.22 15.14
C SER A 247 21.52 -12.57 15.10
N ARG A 248 21.39 -13.42 16.13
CA ARG A 248 21.90 -14.79 16.11
C ARG A 248 21.21 -15.65 15.04
N ILE A 249 19.89 -15.52 14.89
CA ILE A 249 19.13 -16.25 13.86
C ILE A 249 19.53 -15.75 12.47
N THR A 250 19.58 -14.43 12.25
CA THR A 250 19.97 -13.81 10.98
C THR A 250 21.40 -14.18 10.57
N ASN A 251 22.32 -14.27 11.52
CA ASN A 251 23.71 -14.67 11.26
C ASN A 251 23.92 -16.19 11.18
N SER A 252 22.84 -16.99 11.22
CA SER A 252 22.95 -18.43 10.98
C SER A 252 23.49 -18.71 9.59
N SER A 253 24.24 -19.81 9.48
CA SER A 253 24.86 -20.25 8.21
C SER A 253 23.83 -20.47 7.09
N VAL A 254 22.59 -20.82 7.43
CA VAL A 254 21.49 -21.01 6.47
C VAL A 254 21.09 -19.69 5.83
N ILE A 255 20.86 -18.63 6.61
CA ILE A 255 20.45 -17.32 6.08
C ILE A 255 21.60 -16.67 5.29
N GLN A 256 22.85 -16.84 5.74
CA GLN A 256 24.01 -16.36 4.98
C GLN A 256 24.15 -17.06 3.62
N ARG A 257 23.91 -18.38 3.55
CA ARG A 257 23.90 -19.11 2.27
C ARG A 257 22.81 -18.62 1.33
N ILE A 258 21.61 -18.37 1.83
CA ILE A 258 20.50 -17.80 1.05
C ILE A 258 20.89 -16.41 0.52
N ASN A 259 21.43 -15.53 1.37
CA ASN A 259 21.87 -14.20 0.93
C ASN A 259 22.98 -14.27 -0.13
N ASN A 260 23.91 -15.22 -0.01
CA ASN A 260 24.98 -15.42 -1.00
C ASN A 260 24.46 -15.98 -2.33
N LEU A 261 23.43 -16.83 -2.31
CA LEU A 261 22.76 -17.31 -3.53
C LEU A 261 22.04 -16.20 -4.29
N PHE A 262 21.62 -15.12 -3.61
CA PHE A 262 20.88 -14.01 -4.22
C PHE A 262 21.75 -12.75 -4.46
N ASN A 263 22.96 -12.69 -3.92
CA ASN A 263 23.97 -11.68 -4.24
C ASN A 263 24.77 -12.09 -5.50
N PHE A 264 24.11 -12.15 -6.65
CA PHE A 264 24.82 -12.16 -7.93
C PHE A 264 25.20 -10.72 -8.28
N ARG A 265 26.51 -10.53 -8.56
CA ARG A 265 27.12 -9.25 -8.96
C ARG A 265 26.43 -8.62 -10.16
#